data_AF-A0A381S9N6-F1
#
_entry.id   AF-A0A381S9N6-F1
#
_cell.length_a   1.000
_cell.length_b   1.000
_cell.length_c   1.000
_cell.angle_alpha   90.00
_cell.angle_beta   90.00
_cell.angle_gamma   90.00
#
_symmetry.space_group_name_H-M   'P 1'
#
loop_
_entity.id
_entity.type
_entity.pdbx_description
1 polymer ?
#
loop_
_entity_poly.entity_id
_entity_poly.type
_entity_poly.pdbx_seq_one_letter_code
_entity_poly.pdbx_strand_id
1 'polypeptide(L)'
;MRTILVVLCLFYAYFINAEESEKKLKNQCAKAVNQKTEYRVAGIYGSPLESEWHPAAAYVLLREMQRFEVLQREFQQKTAAWRFEFAEMIGGKTIVFVYHQQLQTAFCGGPNAFFVLRK
;
A
#
# COMPACT_ATOMS: atom_id res chain seq x y z
N MET A 1 -9.85 34.61 21.39
CA MET A 1 -10.77 33.84 20.52
C MET A 1 -10.11 33.30 19.26
N ARG A 2 -9.30 34.06 18.51
CA ARG A 2 -8.58 33.55 17.32
C ARG A 2 -7.60 32.40 17.60
N THR A 3 -6.84 32.47 18.69
CA THR A 3 -5.84 31.45 19.06
C THR A 3 -6.44 30.09 19.42
N ILE A 4 -7.58 30.09 20.12
CA ILE A 4 -8.30 28.86 20.50
C ILE A 4 -8.79 28.12 19.26
N LEU A 5 -9.26 28.87 18.25
CA LEU A 5 -9.76 28.31 17.00
C LEU A 5 -8.64 27.68 16.15
N VAL A 6 -7.45 28.29 16.14
CA VAL A 6 -6.26 27.72 15.48
C VAL A 6 -5.81 26.44 16.17
N VAL A 7 -5.81 26.42 17.51
CA VAL A 7 -5.46 25.21 18.28
C VAL A 7 -6.46 24.08 18.02
N LEU A 8 -7.77 24.37 18.01
CA LEU A 8 -8.82 23.40 17.66
C LEU A 8 -8.66 22.85 16.23
N CYS A 9 -8.32 23.69 15.24
CA CYS A 9 -8.07 23.23 13.88
C CYS A 9 -6.85 22.32 13.78
N LEU A 10 -5.77 22.61 14.52
CA LEU A 10 -4.57 21.75 14.55
C LEU A 10 -4.86 20.40 15.21
N PHE A 11 -5.63 20.38 16.30
CA PHE A 11 -6.08 19.12 16.89
C PHE A 11 -6.97 18.32 15.94
N TYR A 12 -7.94 18.97 15.27
CA TYR A 12 -8.78 18.30 14.27
C TYR A 12 -7.97 17.70 13.12
N ALA A 13 -6.98 18.44 12.59
CA ALA A 13 -6.10 17.93 11.55
C ALA A 13 -5.27 16.72 12.03
N TYR A 14 -4.86 16.71 13.30
CA TYR A 14 -4.15 15.57 13.90
C TYR A 14 -5.05 14.33 14.04
N PHE A 15 -6.31 14.52 14.45
CA PHE A 15 -7.27 13.42 14.57
C PHE A 15 -7.71 12.85 13.22
N ILE A 16 -7.88 13.68 12.19
CA ILE A 16 -8.20 13.20 10.82
C ILE A 16 -7.05 12.33 10.27
N ASN A 17 -5.80 12.74 10.48
CA ASN A 17 -4.63 11.94 10.08
C ASN A 17 -4.51 10.63 10.89
N ALA A 18 -4.94 10.63 12.15
CA ALA A 18 -4.94 9.44 12.99
C ALA A 18 -6.05 8.44 12.58
N GLU A 19 -7.24 8.91 12.22
CA GLU A 19 -8.36 8.05 11.78
C GLU A 19 -8.06 7.37 10.44
N GLU A 20 -7.37 8.07 9.52
CA GLU A 20 -6.84 7.45 8.29
C GLU A 20 -5.79 6.37 8.62
N SER A 21 -4.98 6.57 9.66
CA SER A 21 -4.01 5.59 10.14
C SER A 21 -4.65 4.38 10.85
N GLU A 22 -5.81 4.55 11.49
CA GLU A 22 -6.52 3.49 12.21
C GLU A 22 -7.35 2.61 11.25
N LYS A 23 -7.97 3.20 10.22
CA LYS A 23 -8.51 2.44 9.07
C LYS A 23 -7.43 1.62 8.35
N LYS A 24 -6.18 2.08 8.38
CA LYS A 24 -5.00 1.38 7.83
C LYS A 24 -4.71 0.02 8.51
N LEU A 25 -5.30 -0.25 9.68
CA LEU A 25 -5.13 -1.49 10.45
C LEU A 25 -6.20 -2.55 10.21
N LYS A 26 -7.17 -2.37 9.30
CA LYS A 26 -8.08 -3.46 8.89
C LYS A 26 -7.58 -4.24 7.67
N ASN A 27 -6.79 -3.62 6.79
CA ASN A 27 -6.33 -4.25 5.57
C ASN A 27 -5.33 -5.39 5.87
N GLN A 28 -5.69 -6.62 5.48
CA GLN A 28 -4.87 -7.80 5.76
C GLN A 28 -3.54 -7.80 5.00
N CYS A 29 -3.53 -7.19 3.82
CA CYS A 29 -2.34 -7.12 2.96
C CYS A 29 -1.31 -6.14 3.51
N ALA A 30 -1.75 -5.00 4.02
CA ALA A 30 -0.87 -4.06 4.71
C ALA A 30 -0.23 -4.69 5.96
N LYS A 31 -1.02 -5.46 6.73
CA LYS A 31 -0.50 -6.27 7.85
C LYS A 31 0.52 -7.30 7.39
N ALA A 32 0.21 -8.04 6.33
CA ALA A 32 1.10 -9.07 5.80
C ALA A 32 2.45 -8.49 5.39
N VAL A 33 2.47 -7.35 4.69
CA VAL A 33 3.71 -6.63 4.35
C VAL A 33 4.50 -6.28 5.61
N ASN A 34 3.85 -5.60 6.56
CA ASN A 34 4.48 -5.15 7.81
C ASN A 34 5.00 -6.29 8.68
N GLN A 35 4.44 -7.50 8.60
CA GLN A 35 4.81 -8.62 9.47
C GLN A 35 5.73 -9.64 8.80
N LYS A 36 5.62 -9.82 7.48
CA LYS A 36 6.27 -10.93 6.76
C LYS A 36 7.44 -10.48 5.87
N THR A 37 7.69 -9.18 5.78
CA THR A 37 8.74 -8.62 4.92
C THR A 37 9.63 -7.65 5.72
N GLU A 38 10.78 -7.28 5.16
CA GLU A 38 11.66 -6.22 5.70
C GLU A 38 11.12 -4.80 5.49
N TYR A 39 9.88 -4.68 5.00
CA TYR A 39 9.27 -3.41 4.63
C TYR A 39 8.10 -3.03 5.53
N ARG A 40 7.84 -1.73 5.63
CA ARG A 40 6.64 -1.16 6.26
C ARG A 40 5.82 -0.37 5.24
N VAL A 41 4.49 -0.48 5.33
CA VAL A 41 3.55 0.26 4.49
C VAL A 41 3.57 1.74 4.86
N ALA A 42 3.88 2.59 3.88
CA ALA A 42 3.88 4.04 4.01
C ALA A 42 2.57 4.66 3.45
N GLY A 43 2.02 4.10 2.38
CA GLY A 43 0.78 4.59 1.76
C GLY A 43 0.18 3.58 0.79
N ILE A 44 -1.03 3.84 0.32
CA ILE A 44 -1.67 3.04 -0.74
C ILE A 44 -1.07 3.46 -2.08
N TYR A 45 -0.83 2.49 -2.95
CA TYR A 45 -0.47 2.73 -4.34
C TYR A 45 -1.60 2.20 -5.23
N GLY A 46 -2.21 3.07 -6.03
CA GLY A 46 -3.42 2.75 -6.82
C GLY A 46 -4.67 3.43 -6.27
N SER A 47 -5.84 3.01 -6.76
CA SER A 47 -7.12 3.64 -6.44
C SER A 47 -7.72 3.13 -5.13
N PRO A 48 -8.39 4.01 -4.35
CA PRO A 48 -9.16 3.61 -3.19
C PRO A 48 -10.51 2.97 -3.55
N LEU A 49 -10.86 2.86 -4.83
CA LEU A 49 -12.11 2.24 -5.26
C LEU A 49 -12.04 0.71 -5.22
N GLU A 50 -13.05 0.07 -4.62
CA GLU A 50 -13.09 -1.38 -4.42
C GLU A 50 -13.01 -2.18 -5.73
N SER A 51 -13.60 -1.66 -6.80
CA SER A 51 -13.52 -2.24 -8.15
C SER A 51 -12.09 -2.36 -8.68
N GLU A 52 -11.15 -1.59 -8.12
CA GLU A 52 -9.75 -1.54 -8.55
C GLU A 52 -8.81 -2.35 -7.64
N TRP A 53 -9.33 -3.06 -6.63
CA TRP A 53 -8.53 -3.91 -5.74
C TRP A 53 -8.34 -5.33 -6.27
N HIS A 54 -8.80 -5.60 -7.48
CA HIS A 54 -8.61 -6.91 -8.11
C HIS A 54 -7.12 -7.17 -8.40
N PRO A 55 -6.60 -8.39 -8.20
CA PRO A 55 -5.22 -8.74 -8.55
C PRO A 55 -4.81 -8.38 -9.98
N ALA A 56 -5.76 -8.37 -10.92
CA ALA A 56 -5.52 -7.95 -12.31
C ALA A 56 -5.10 -6.47 -12.42
N ALA A 57 -5.57 -5.59 -11.54
CA ALA A 57 -5.20 -4.18 -11.54
C ALA A 57 -3.71 -4.00 -11.23
N ALA A 58 -3.16 -4.82 -10.32
CA ALA A 58 -1.73 -4.83 -10.01
C ALA A 58 -0.88 -5.17 -11.25
N TYR A 59 -1.29 -6.17 -12.04
CA TYR A 59 -0.61 -6.53 -13.28
C TYR A 59 -0.64 -5.40 -14.32
N VAL A 60 -1.77 -4.69 -14.44
CA VAL A 60 -1.88 -3.53 -15.34
C VAL A 60 -0.90 -2.44 -14.90
N LEU A 61 -0.89 -2.09 -13.61
CA LEU A 61 0.00 -1.06 -13.07
C LEU A 61 1.48 -1.40 -13.29
N LEU A 62 1.89 -2.64 -13.03
CA LEU A 62 3.27 -3.07 -13.27
C LEU A 62 3.66 -2.95 -14.75
N ARG A 63 2.77 -3.37 -15.64
CA ARG A 63 2.99 -3.25 -17.09
C ARG A 63 3.09 -1.79 -17.54
N GLU A 64 2.32 -0.90 -16.94
CA GLU A 64 2.43 0.53 -17.21
C GLU A 64 3.75 1.11 -16.72
N MET A 65 4.23 0.71 -15.54
CA MET A 65 5.56 1.12 -15.05
C MET A 65 6.68 0.67 -15.99
N GLN A 66 6.60 -0.56 -16.49
CA GLN A 66 7.54 -1.08 -17.50
C GLN A 66 7.46 -0.26 -18.80
N ARG A 67 6.24 0.02 -19.28
CA ARG A 67 6.02 0.82 -20.50
C ARG A 67 6.59 2.23 -20.39
N PHE A 68 6.50 2.84 -19.21
CA PHE A 68 7.03 4.17 -18.95
C PHE A 68 8.52 4.17 -18.55
N GLU A 69 9.17 3.00 -18.53
CA GLU A 69 10.60 2.86 -18.21
C GLU A 69 10.97 3.46 -16.84
N VAL A 70 10.03 3.44 -15.89
CA VAL A 70 10.24 4.01 -14.54
C VAL A 70 10.74 2.97 -13.52
N LEU A 71 10.91 1.71 -13.94
CA LEU A 71 11.38 0.64 -13.07
C LEU A 71 12.90 0.54 -13.08
N GLN A 72 13.47 0.57 -11.89
CA GLN A 72 14.88 0.27 -11.66
C GLN A 72 15.10 -1.23 -11.41
N ARG A 73 14.21 -1.85 -10.62
CA ARG A 73 14.34 -3.27 -10.24
C ARG A 73 12.99 -3.86 -9.89
N GLU A 74 12.82 -5.14 -10.21
CA GLU A 74 11.70 -5.96 -9.76
C GLU A 74 12.23 -7.16 -8.98
N PHE A 75 11.54 -7.54 -7.90
CA PHE A 75 11.83 -8.79 -7.18
C PHE A 75 10.60 -9.30 -6.46
N GLN A 76 10.63 -10.57 -6.06
CA GLN A 76 9.50 -11.21 -5.38
C GLN A 76 9.94 -11.87 -4.08
N GLN A 77 9.05 -11.86 -3.10
CA GLN A 77 9.17 -12.63 -1.88
C GLN A 77 7.91 -13.47 -1.71
N LYS A 78 8.07 -14.74 -1.34
CA LYS A 78 6.96 -15.67 -1.12
C LYS A 78 7.00 -16.26 0.29
N THR A 79 5.83 -16.56 0.81
CA THR A 79 5.60 -17.38 2.00
C THR A 79 4.60 -18.47 1.63
N ALA A 80 4.19 -19.30 2.61
CA ALA A 80 3.17 -20.33 2.39
C ALA A 80 1.81 -19.76 1.92
N ALA A 81 1.43 -18.57 2.38
CA ALA A 81 0.12 -17.98 2.09
C ALA A 81 0.20 -16.73 1.19
N TRP A 82 1.33 -16.02 1.21
CA TRP A 82 1.47 -14.71 0.58
C TRP A 82 2.52 -14.72 -0.53
N ARG A 83 2.27 -13.90 -1.55
CA ARG A 83 3.26 -13.49 -2.54
C ARG A 83 3.32 -11.96 -2.55
N PHE A 84 4.52 -11.42 -2.44
CA PHE A 84 4.82 -10.00 -2.49
C PHE A 84 5.67 -9.76 -3.73
N GLU A 85 5.19 -8.91 -4.63
CA GLU A 85 5.92 -8.49 -5.83
C GLU A 85 6.32 -7.04 -5.64
N PHE A 86 7.62 -6.79 -5.59
CA PHE A 86 8.20 -5.48 -5.35
C PHE A 86 8.69 -4.86 -6.65
N ALA A 87 8.37 -3.58 -6.82
CA ALA A 87 8.82 -2.73 -7.91
C ALA A 87 9.55 -1.52 -7.31
N GLU A 88 10.86 -1.46 -7.51
CA GLU A 88 11.67 -0.29 -7.19
C GLU A 88 11.68 0.63 -8.41
N MET A 89 11.24 1.87 -8.20
CA MET A 89 11.20 2.89 -9.22
C MET A 89 12.50 3.70 -9.25
N ILE A 90 12.83 4.23 -10.42
CA ILE A 90 13.85 5.26 -10.58
C ILE A 90 13.47 6.45 -9.69
N GLY A 91 14.39 6.85 -8.79
CA GLY A 91 14.12 7.83 -7.74
C GLY A 91 13.88 7.22 -6.35
N GLY A 92 14.03 5.90 -6.19
CA GLY A 92 14.14 5.23 -4.89
C GLY A 92 12.82 4.95 -4.18
N LYS A 93 11.67 5.09 -4.88
CA LYS A 93 10.37 4.67 -4.34
C LYS A 93 10.18 3.19 -4.57
N THR A 94 9.72 2.47 -3.55
CA THR A 94 9.40 1.05 -3.65
C THR A 94 7.90 0.86 -3.51
N ILE A 95 7.33 0.07 -4.42
CA ILE A 95 5.94 -0.35 -4.41
C ILE A 95 5.90 -1.85 -4.18
N VAL A 96 4.94 -2.31 -3.40
CA VAL A 96 4.65 -3.74 -3.25
C VAL A 96 3.23 -4.03 -3.71
N PHE A 97 3.09 -5.04 -4.54
CA PHE A 97 1.83 -5.68 -4.89
C PHE A 97 1.70 -6.96 -4.07
N VAL A 98 0.58 -7.11 -3.36
CA VAL A 98 0.33 -8.21 -2.43
C VAL A 98 -0.70 -9.14 -3.04
N TYR A 99 -0.42 -10.44 -2.96
CA TYR A 99 -1.30 -11.51 -3.43
C TYR A 99 -1.42 -12.60 -2.37
N HIS A 100 -2.60 -13.21 -2.27
CA HIS A 100 -2.78 -14.45 -1.52
C HIS A 100 -2.70 -15.64 -2.48
N GLN A 101 -1.97 -16.68 -2.09
CA GLN A 101 -1.73 -17.82 -2.99
C GLN A 101 -2.95 -18.73 -3.16
N GLN A 102 -3.86 -18.73 -2.18
CA GLN A 102 -5.07 -19.59 -2.20
C GLN A 102 -6.37 -18.82 -2.46
N LEU A 103 -6.40 -17.52 -2.15
CA LEU A 103 -7.62 -16.72 -2.19
C LEU A 103 -7.49 -15.75 -3.37
N GLN A 104 -8.31 -15.98 -4.39
CA GLN A 104 -8.16 -15.29 -5.67
C GLN A 104 -8.84 -13.92 -5.72
N THR A 105 -9.79 -13.62 -4.81
CA THR A 105 -10.53 -12.35 -4.79
C THR A 105 -10.77 -11.85 -3.36
N ALA A 106 -10.86 -10.53 -3.20
CA ALA A 106 -11.24 -9.81 -1.97
C ALA A 106 -10.45 -10.10 -0.66
N PHE A 107 -9.36 -10.86 -0.71
CA PHE A 107 -8.61 -11.30 0.49
C PHE A 107 -8.02 -10.15 1.31
N CYS A 108 -7.68 -9.01 0.70
CA CYS A 108 -7.19 -7.85 1.42
C CYS A 108 -8.29 -7.14 2.22
N GLY A 109 -9.57 -7.32 1.85
CA GLY A 109 -10.69 -6.49 2.30
C GLY A 109 -10.42 -4.99 2.09
N GLY A 110 -9.78 -4.65 0.97
CA GLY A 110 -9.11 -3.36 0.79
C GLY A 110 -8.10 -3.35 -0.36
N PRO A 111 -7.31 -2.27 -0.49
CA PRO A 111 -6.22 -2.16 -1.45
C PRO A 111 -5.20 -3.30 -1.33
N ASN A 112 -4.60 -3.68 -2.45
CA ASN A 112 -3.58 -4.74 -2.52
C ASN A 112 -2.19 -4.23 -2.94
N ALA A 113 -2.04 -2.93 -3.18
CA ALA A 113 -0.80 -2.31 -3.60
C ALA A 113 -0.44 -1.11 -2.72
N PHE A 114 0.84 -1.00 -2.36
CA PHE A 114 1.29 -0.04 -1.35
C PHE A 114 2.66 0.55 -1.68
N PHE A 115 2.84 1.84 -1.36
CA PHE A 115 4.17 2.40 -1.15
C PHE A 115 4.76 1.84 0.14
N VAL A 116 6.02 1.44 0.07
CA VAL A 116 6.74 0.87 1.21
C VAL A 116 8.07 1.54 1.47
N LEU A 117 8.50 1.47 2.73
CA LEU A 117 9.82 1.88 3.18
C LEU A 117 10.49 0.69 3.85
N ARG A 118 11.82 0.59 3.73
CA ARG A 118 12.57 -0.42 4.49
C ARG A 118 12.48 -0.11 5.99
N LYS A 119 12.40 -1.15 6.81
CA LYS A 119 12.40 -1.04 8.27
C LYS A 119 13.77 -0.67 8.82
#